data_AF-A0A7D4TPH1-F1
#
_entry.id   AF-A0A7D4TPH1-F1
#
_cell.length_a   1.000
_cell.length_b   1.000
_cell.length_c   1.000
_cell.angle_alpha   90.00
_cell.angle_beta   90.00
_cell.angle_gamma   90.00
#
_symmetry.space_group_name_H-M   'P 1'
#
loop_
_entity.id
_entity.type
_entity.pdbx_description
1 polymer ?
#
loop_
_entity_poly.entity_id
_entity_poly.type
_entity_poly.pdbx_seq_one_letter_code
_entity_poly.pdbx_strand_id
1 'polypeptide(L)'
;MKPILLGTFLSILLLAGACKKDNAQLGVNSGLTGSWSEPPISTTMTRGLDFYKDSIFYVVRDYTDPANVLTTRINGTYSTDGHQLSTSFKEIVIRQKNNQVIYRTPFTGTLFDNATYQLDGNRLILHYTSYPADAPVATSMTLNRQLPD
;
A
#
# COMPACT_ATOMS: atom_id res chain seq x y z
N MET A 1 -80.97 -11.31 3.89
CA MET A 1 -79.78 -12.18 4.06
C MET A 1 -78.54 -11.30 4.10
N LYS A 2 -77.72 -11.49 5.14
CA LYS A 2 -76.37 -10.94 5.39
C LYS A 2 -75.36 -11.42 4.31
N PRO A 3 -74.12 -10.90 4.19
CA PRO A 3 -73.61 -9.57 4.60
C PRO A 3 -72.37 -9.00 3.81
N ILE A 4 -71.89 -7.79 4.21
CA ILE A 4 -70.46 -7.40 4.45
C ILE A 4 -69.53 -7.25 3.18
N LEU A 5 -68.52 -6.39 3.01
CA LEU A 5 -67.47 -5.73 3.85
C LEU A 5 -66.97 -4.48 3.06
N LEU A 6 -67.05 -3.25 3.58
CA LEU A 6 -65.93 -2.42 4.08
C LEU A 6 -64.55 -2.65 3.43
N GLY A 7 -63.92 -1.61 2.86
CA GLY A 7 -62.57 -1.75 2.31
C GLY A 7 -61.93 -0.48 1.77
N THR A 8 -61.90 0.61 2.55
CA THR A 8 -60.98 1.72 2.37
C THR A 8 -59.55 1.19 2.47
N PHE A 9 -58.72 1.28 1.42
CA PHE A 9 -57.29 0.97 1.53
C PHE A 9 -56.41 2.06 0.90
N LEU A 10 -56.06 2.96 1.80
CA LEU A 10 -54.94 3.91 1.81
C LEU A 10 -53.69 3.30 1.15
N SER A 11 -53.38 3.72 -0.08
CA SER A 11 -52.13 3.40 -0.77
C SER A 11 -51.06 4.42 -0.40
N ILE A 12 -50.50 4.28 0.79
CA ILE A 12 -49.30 4.99 1.25
C ILE A 12 -48.36 3.93 1.83
N LEU A 13 -47.04 4.09 1.58
CA LEU A 13 -45.90 3.24 1.99
C LEU A 13 -45.63 2.08 0.99
N LEU A 14 -44.48 1.96 0.31
CA LEU A 14 -43.10 2.27 0.71
C LEU A 14 -42.29 2.78 -0.48
N LEU A 15 -41.76 4.00 -0.39
CA LEU A 15 -40.51 4.33 -1.09
C LEU A 15 -39.42 3.52 -0.40
N ALA A 16 -39.14 2.32 -0.92
CA ALA A 16 -37.94 1.58 -0.59
C ALA A 16 -36.75 2.41 -1.07
N GLY A 17 -36.26 3.29 -0.19
CA GLY A 17 -34.92 3.85 -0.28
C GLY A 17 -33.95 2.68 -0.18
N ALA A 18 -33.65 2.07 -1.32
CA ALA A 18 -32.50 1.21 -1.46
C ALA A 18 -31.28 2.10 -1.25
N CYS A 19 -30.87 2.25 0.02
CA CYS A 19 -29.51 2.62 0.36
C CYS A 19 -28.62 1.58 -0.31
N LYS A 20 -28.16 1.92 -1.51
CA LYS A 20 -27.07 1.25 -2.19
C LYS A 20 -25.91 1.40 -1.21
N LYS A 21 -25.62 0.34 -0.47
CA LYS A 21 -24.37 0.25 0.28
C LYS A 21 -23.30 0.24 -0.79
N ASP A 22 -22.75 1.42 -1.08
CA ASP A 22 -21.57 1.57 -1.89
C ASP A 22 -20.47 0.81 -1.15
N ASN A 23 -20.29 -0.45 -1.53
CA ASN A 23 -19.08 -1.17 -1.17
C ASN A 23 -17.97 -0.43 -1.90
N ALA A 24 -17.26 0.45 -1.17
CA ALA A 24 -16.03 1.06 -1.65
C ALA A 24 -15.19 -0.07 -2.23
N GLN A 25 -14.94 0.01 -3.54
CA GLN A 25 -14.26 -1.04 -4.26
C GLN A 25 -12.82 -1.04 -3.78
N LEU A 26 -12.45 -2.06 -2.99
CA LEU A 26 -11.05 -2.39 -2.71
C LEU A 26 -10.33 -2.44 -4.06
N GLY A 27 -9.41 -1.52 -4.27
CA GLY A 27 -8.85 -1.25 -5.58
C GLY A 27 -7.53 -0.56 -5.44
N VAL A 28 -6.62 -0.84 -6.37
CA VAL A 28 -5.30 -0.21 -6.37
C VAL A 28 -5.43 1.23 -6.83
N ASN A 29 -5.04 2.18 -5.98
CA ASN A 29 -4.94 3.57 -6.36
C ASN A 29 -3.85 3.76 -7.42
N SER A 30 -4.26 4.14 -8.64
CA SER A 30 -3.34 4.38 -9.76
C SER A 30 -2.31 5.47 -9.45
N GLY A 31 -2.63 6.42 -8.56
CA GLY A 31 -1.71 7.45 -8.09
C GLY A 31 -0.50 6.91 -7.31
N LEU A 32 -0.60 5.73 -6.69
CA LEU A 32 0.55 5.10 -6.01
C LEU A 32 1.53 4.45 -6.99
N THR A 33 1.08 4.05 -8.18
CA THR A 33 1.93 3.30 -9.13
C THR A 33 3.18 4.09 -9.49
N GLY A 34 4.33 3.44 -9.47
CA GLY A 34 5.64 4.03 -9.75
C GLY A 34 6.68 3.77 -8.65
N SER A 35 7.88 4.29 -8.88
CA SER A 35 9.00 4.22 -7.95
C SER A 35 9.04 5.47 -7.07
N TRP A 36 9.31 5.26 -5.79
CA TRP A 36 9.36 6.28 -4.76
C TRP A 36 10.63 6.08 -3.93
N SER A 37 11.34 7.15 -3.60
CA SER A 37 12.53 7.07 -2.76
C SER A 37 12.45 8.03 -1.59
N GLU A 38 12.95 7.58 -0.45
CA GLU A 38 13.28 8.48 0.64
C GLU A 38 14.34 9.50 0.16
N PRO A 39 14.40 10.71 0.75
CA PRO A 39 15.58 11.55 0.62
C PRO A 39 16.85 10.75 0.95
N PRO A 40 17.99 11.01 0.28
CA PRO A 40 19.21 10.27 0.54
C PRO A 40 19.57 10.28 2.04
N ILE A 41 19.58 9.10 2.65
CA ILE A 41 19.98 8.90 4.05
C ILE A 41 21.50 8.87 4.20
N SER A 42 22.20 8.54 3.12
CA SER A 42 23.66 8.65 2.97
C SER A 42 23.99 8.80 1.49
N THR A 43 25.28 9.02 1.19
CA THR A 43 25.79 9.03 -0.20
C THR A 43 25.90 7.64 -0.80
N THR A 44 25.84 6.58 0.03
CA THR A 44 26.07 5.19 -0.39
C THR A 44 24.83 4.32 -0.31
N MET A 45 23.71 4.81 0.24
CA MET A 45 22.50 4.00 0.40
C MET A 45 21.26 4.80 0.05
N THR A 46 20.39 4.19 -0.76
CA THR A 46 19.04 4.69 -1.02
C THR A 46 18.02 3.65 -0.61
N ARG A 47 16.84 4.14 -0.20
CA ARG A 47 15.71 3.31 0.21
C ARG A 47 14.43 3.84 -0.43
N GLY A 48 13.49 2.96 -0.69
CA GLY A 48 12.28 3.33 -1.40
C GLY A 48 11.26 2.23 -1.53
N LEU A 49 10.21 2.55 -2.29
CA LEU A 49 9.11 1.65 -2.63
C LEU A 49 8.85 1.69 -4.13
N ASP A 50 8.75 0.52 -4.76
CA ASP A 50 8.20 0.39 -6.10
C ASP A 50 6.78 -0.18 -5.99
N PHE A 51 5.78 0.57 -6.45
CA PHE A 51 4.39 0.12 -6.55
C PHE A 51 4.05 -0.21 -8.01
N TYR A 52 3.56 -1.41 -8.25
CA TYR A 52 2.98 -1.86 -9.52
C TYR A 52 1.52 -2.25 -9.30
N LYS A 53 0.82 -2.76 -10.31
CA LYS A 53 -0.63 -3.02 -10.26
C LYS A 53 -1.12 -3.70 -8.97
N ASP A 54 -0.45 -4.73 -8.47
CA ASP A 54 -0.82 -5.49 -7.27
C ASP A 54 0.39 -5.82 -6.38
N SER A 55 1.55 -5.31 -6.77
CA SER A 55 2.85 -5.70 -6.22
C SER A 55 3.53 -4.47 -5.63
N ILE A 56 4.12 -4.65 -4.45
CA ILE A 56 4.93 -3.64 -3.78
C ILE A 56 6.30 -4.22 -3.51
N PHE A 57 7.33 -3.40 -3.69
CA PHE A 57 8.71 -3.76 -3.38
C PHE A 57 9.30 -2.72 -2.45
N TYR A 58 9.75 -3.12 -1.26
CA TYR A 58 10.66 -2.29 -0.48
C TYR A 58 12.06 -2.47 -1.04
N VAL A 59 12.69 -1.39 -1.46
CA VAL A 59 13.96 -1.41 -2.19
C VAL A 59 15.03 -0.72 -1.37
N VAL A 60 16.16 -1.40 -1.19
CA VAL A 60 17.39 -0.81 -0.65
C VAL A 60 18.48 -1.01 -1.70
N ARG A 61 19.14 0.07 -2.11
CA ARG A 61 20.31 0.02 -3.00
C ARG A 61 21.54 0.47 -2.23
N ASP A 62 22.57 -0.37 -2.23
CA ASP A 62 23.87 -0.13 -1.63
C ASP A 62 24.91 0.15 -2.73
N TYR A 63 25.49 1.34 -2.66
CA TYR A 63 26.50 1.90 -3.57
C TYR A 63 27.87 2.02 -2.90
N THR A 64 28.08 1.38 -1.74
CA THR A 64 29.38 1.39 -1.04
C THR A 64 30.51 0.92 -1.95
N ASP A 65 30.23 -0.07 -2.82
CA ASP A 65 31.07 -0.43 -3.96
C ASP A 65 30.33 -0.14 -5.29
N PRO A 66 30.67 0.95 -6.01
CA PRO A 66 30.01 1.31 -7.27
C PRO A 66 30.15 0.28 -8.40
N ALA A 67 31.17 -0.58 -8.34
CA ALA A 67 31.35 -1.69 -9.27
C ALA A 67 30.39 -2.84 -8.93
N ASN A 68 30.08 -3.02 -7.65
CA ASN A 68 29.30 -4.14 -7.12
C ASN A 68 28.04 -3.67 -6.37
N VAL A 69 27.26 -2.77 -6.99
CA VAL A 69 25.99 -2.29 -6.40
C VAL A 69 25.07 -3.46 -6.10
N LEU A 70 24.61 -3.53 -4.85
CA LEU A 70 23.62 -4.52 -4.40
C LEU A 70 22.26 -3.87 -4.27
N THR A 71 21.24 -4.57 -4.77
CA THR A 71 19.83 -4.19 -4.60
C THR A 71 19.13 -5.28 -3.80
N THR A 72 18.70 -4.95 -2.60
CA THR A 72 17.81 -5.78 -1.80
C THR A 72 16.37 -5.35 -2.07
N ARG A 73 15.52 -6.31 -2.45
CA ARG A 73 14.08 -6.13 -2.58
C ARG A 73 13.35 -7.02 -1.59
N ILE A 74 12.45 -6.43 -0.81
CA ILE A 74 11.45 -7.18 -0.06
C ILE A 74 10.18 -7.13 -0.88
N ASN A 75 9.82 -8.27 -1.47
CA ASN A 75 8.70 -8.40 -2.39
C ASN A 75 7.41 -8.69 -1.64
N GLY A 76 6.34 -8.01 -2.04
CA GLY A 76 5.02 -8.19 -1.47
C GLY A 76 3.90 -7.80 -2.41
N THR A 77 2.69 -7.86 -1.87
CA THR A 77 1.47 -7.34 -2.49
C THR A 77 0.90 -6.21 -1.65
N TYR A 78 0.04 -5.39 -2.26
CA TYR A 78 -0.68 -4.37 -1.52
C TYR A 78 -2.11 -4.18 -2.04
N SER A 79 -2.94 -3.58 -1.21
CA SER A 79 -4.27 -3.08 -1.57
C SER A 79 -4.55 -1.76 -0.85
N THR A 80 -5.47 -0.97 -1.40
CA THR A 80 -5.91 0.27 -0.76
C THR A 80 -7.42 0.28 -0.52
N ASP A 81 -7.81 0.90 0.59
CA ASP A 81 -9.20 1.21 0.95
C ASP A 81 -9.26 2.67 1.44
N GLY A 82 -9.70 3.58 0.57
CA GLY A 82 -9.53 5.01 0.79
C GLY A 82 -8.04 5.37 1.02
N HIS A 83 -7.74 5.86 2.22
CA HIS A 83 -6.38 6.21 2.66
C HIS A 83 -5.63 5.06 3.36
N GLN A 84 -6.28 3.92 3.58
CA GLN A 84 -5.62 2.75 4.17
C GLN A 84 -4.76 2.06 3.11
N LEU A 85 -3.55 1.65 3.50
CA LEU A 85 -2.64 0.79 2.75
C LEU A 85 -2.47 -0.52 3.52
N SER A 86 -2.86 -1.64 2.91
CA SER A 86 -2.58 -2.97 3.44
C SER A 86 -1.46 -3.59 2.63
N THR A 87 -0.44 -4.15 3.29
CA THR A 87 0.69 -4.79 2.61
C THR A 87 0.93 -6.20 3.13
N SER A 88 1.47 -7.06 2.27
CA SER A 88 1.89 -8.42 2.63
C SER A 88 3.20 -8.74 1.94
N PHE A 89 4.29 -8.72 2.68
CA PHE A 89 5.63 -9.06 2.18
C PHE A 89 5.94 -10.52 2.48
N LYS A 90 6.58 -11.21 1.53
CA LYS A 90 6.78 -12.67 1.61
C LYS A 90 8.19 -13.12 1.29
N GLU A 91 9.02 -12.27 0.69
CA GLU A 91 10.29 -12.70 0.15
C GLU A 91 11.32 -11.58 0.14
N ILE A 92 12.55 -11.89 0.50
CA ILE A 92 13.73 -11.06 0.27
C ILE A 92 14.45 -11.58 -0.96
N VAL A 93 14.84 -10.70 -1.86
CA VAL A 93 15.66 -10.98 -3.04
C VAL A 93 16.83 -10.00 -3.08
N ILE A 94 18.06 -10.53 -3.15
CA ILE A 94 19.26 -9.71 -3.34
C ILE A 94 19.75 -9.88 -4.78
N ARG A 95 20.04 -8.75 -5.42
CA ARG A 95 20.46 -8.67 -6.81
C ARG A 95 21.74 -7.85 -6.94
N GLN A 96 22.57 -8.21 -7.91
CA GLN A 96 23.68 -7.38 -8.36
C GLN A 96 23.21 -6.30 -9.34
N LYS A 97 24.10 -5.35 -9.67
CA LYS A 97 23.88 -4.24 -10.61
C LYS A 97 23.35 -4.70 -11.98
N ASN A 98 23.79 -5.86 -12.47
CA ASN A 98 23.32 -6.49 -13.72
C ASN A 98 21.94 -7.16 -13.59
N ASN A 99 21.24 -6.94 -12.47
CA ASN A 99 19.95 -7.52 -12.12
C ASN A 99 19.96 -9.05 -11.88
N GLN A 100 21.13 -9.68 -11.85
CA GLN A 100 21.28 -11.09 -11.49
C GLN A 100 20.87 -11.30 -10.03
N VAL A 101 19.99 -12.27 -9.79
CA VAL A 101 19.62 -12.70 -8.44
C VAL A 101 20.76 -13.54 -7.86
N ILE A 102 21.25 -13.15 -6.70
CA ILE A 102 22.32 -13.86 -5.99
C ILE A 102 21.84 -14.52 -4.70
N TYR A 103 20.71 -14.07 -4.15
CA TYR A 103 20.12 -14.65 -2.94
C TYR A 103 18.61 -14.44 -2.92
N ARG A 104 17.90 -15.41 -2.35
CA ARG A 104 16.44 -15.38 -2.14
C ARG A 104 16.09 -16.14 -0.87
N THR A 105 15.25 -15.57 -0.04
CA THR A 105 14.78 -16.21 1.20
C THR A 105 13.36 -15.73 1.56
N PRO A 106 12.54 -16.56 2.23
CA PRO A 106 11.26 -16.09 2.77
C PRO A 106 11.44 -14.90 3.73
N PHE A 107 10.50 -13.96 3.67
CA PHE A 107 10.38 -12.87 4.65
C PHE A 107 9.27 -13.24 5.64
N THR A 108 9.58 -13.23 6.93
CA THR A 108 8.64 -13.57 8.01
C THR A 108 8.23 -12.36 8.86
N GLY A 109 8.65 -11.15 8.47
CA GLY A 109 8.31 -9.92 9.19
C GLY A 109 7.07 -9.22 8.65
N THR A 110 6.76 -8.08 9.26
CA THR A 110 5.74 -7.14 8.78
C THR A 110 6.42 -5.81 8.48
N LEU A 111 5.99 -5.14 7.41
CA LEU A 111 6.35 -3.76 7.12
C LEU A 111 5.08 -2.95 6.93
N PHE A 112 5.10 -1.69 7.34
CA PHE A 112 3.97 -0.76 7.19
C PHE A 112 2.67 -1.29 7.83
N ASP A 113 2.76 -1.73 9.08
CA ASP A 113 1.56 -2.20 9.81
C ASP A 113 0.60 -1.03 10.09
N ASN A 114 -0.70 -1.30 10.00
CA ASN A 114 -1.79 -0.32 10.10
C ASN A 114 -1.56 0.94 9.24
N ALA A 115 -0.94 0.79 8.07
CA ALA A 115 -0.48 1.93 7.30
C ALA A 115 -1.59 2.75 6.66
N THR A 116 -1.48 4.07 6.74
CA THR A 116 -2.24 5.01 5.91
C THR A 116 -1.28 5.79 5.01
N TYR A 117 -1.81 6.32 3.92
CA TYR A 117 -1.03 7.09 2.96
C TYR A 117 -1.70 8.40 2.56
N GLN A 118 -0.86 9.39 2.27
CA GLN A 118 -1.24 10.66 1.69
C GLN A 118 -0.41 10.91 0.42
N LEU A 119 -1.07 11.35 -0.63
CA LEU A 119 -0.45 11.74 -1.89
C LEU A 119 -0.63 13.24 -2.09
N ASP A 120 0.49 13.92 -2.34
CA ASP A 120 0.55 15.34 -2.68
C ASP A 120 1.47 15.51 -3.89
N GLY A 121 0.90 15.35 -5.09
CA GLY A 121 1.63 15.34 -6.35
C GLY A 121 2.71 14.24 -6.41
N ASN A 122 3.96 14.67 -6.35
CA ASN A 122 5.14 13.79 -6.38
C ASN A 122 5.67 13.42 -4.99
N ARG A 123 4.89 13.69 -3.93
CA ARG A 123 5.22 13.35 -2.55
C ARG A 123 4.24 12.32 -2.01
N LEU A 124 4.78 11.24 -1.45
CA LEU A 124 4.06 10.19 -0.73
C LEU A 124 4.44 10.26 0.74
N ILE A 125 3.46 10.30 1.62
CA ILE A 125 3.67 10.20 3.07
C ILE A 125 2.96 8.94 3.55
N LEU A 126 3.70 8.04 4.20
CA LEU A 126 3.17 6.85 4.85
C LEU A 126 3.20 7.05 6.36
N HIS A 127 2.06 6.84 7.01
CA HIS A 127 1.98 6.72 8.47
C HIS A 127 1.72 5.27 8.83
N TYR A 128 2.50 4.69 9.73
CA TYR A 128 2.40 3.26 10.07
C TYR A 128 2.93 2.98 11.48
N THR A 129 2.67 1.78 12.00
CA THR A 129 3.23 1.30 13.26
C THR A 129 4.53 0.55 12.99
N SER A 130 5.62 0.97 13.62
CA SER A 130 6.88 0.21 13.69
C SER A 130 6.99 -0.52 15.03
N TYR A 131 7.81 -1.57 15.07
CA TYR A 131 7.96 -2.43 16.24
C TYR A 131 9.44 -2.51 16.66
N PRO A 132 10.01 -1.43 17.24
CA PRO A 132 11.27 -1.54 17.96
C PRO A 132 11.13 -2.48 19.17
N ALA A 133 12.26 -2.85 19.78
CA ALA A 133 12.29 -3.86 20.85
C ALA A 133 11.44 -3.49 22.08
N ASP A 134 11.25 -2.20 22.36
CA ASP A 134 10.57 -1.72 23.56
C ASP A 134 9.03 -1.79 23.44
N ALA A 135 8.47 -1.18 22.38
CA ALA A 135 7.02 -1.07 22.18
C ALA A 135 6.67 -0.65 20.73
N PRO A 136 5.42 -0.86 20.27
CA PRO A 136 4.96 -0.31 19.00
C PRO A 136 5.01 1.22 18.97
N VAL A 137 5.51 1.81 17.87
CA VAL A 137 5.70 3.26 17.71
C VAL A 137 5.04 3.77 16.43
N ALA A 138 4.25 4.85 16.54
CA ALA A 138 3.73 5.56 15.38
C ALA A 138 4.89 6.21 14.60
N THR A 139 5.02 5.85 13.33
CA THR A 139 6.15 6.21 12.47
C THR A 139 5.62 6.85 11.19
N SER A 140 6.42 7.75 10.62
CA SER A 140 6.14 8.35 9.31
C SER A 140 7.31 8.18 8.36
N MET A 141 7.04 7.96 7.08
CA MET A 141 8.03 7.92 6.01
C MET A 141 7.56 8.81 4.87
N THR A 142 8.42 9.76 4.48
CA THR A 142 8.17 10.64 3.33
C THR A 142 9.03 10.19 2.16
N LEU A 143 8.41 9.96 1.01
CA LEU A 143 9.05 9.56 -0.22
C LEU A 143 8.72 10.54 -1.35
N ASN A 144 9.68 10.72 -2.25
CA ASN A 144 9.49 11.48 -3.48
C ASN A 144 9.41 10.51 -4.66
N ARG A 145 8.52 10.80 -5.62
CA ARG A 145 8.41 10.04 -6.86
C ARG A 145 9.72 10.14 -7.63
N GLN A 146 10.24 9.00 -8.06
CA GLN A 146 11.35 8.96 -9.01
C GLN A 146 10.78 9.24 -10.40
N LEU A 147 11.15 10.38 -10.96
CA LEU A 147 10.83 10.71 -12.34
C LEU A 147 11.88 10.03 -13.24
N PRO A 148 11.50 9.55 -14.43
CA PRO A 148 12.49 9.15 -15.42
C PRO A 148 13.38 10.35 -15.75
N ASP A 149 14.69 10.11 -15.84
CA ASP A 149 15.67 11.07 -16.35
C ASP A 149 15.42 11.38 -17.83
#